data_AF-A0A541B8V2-F1
#
_entry.id   AF-A0A541B8V2-F1
#
_cell.length_a   1.000
_cell.length_b   1.000
_cell.length_c   1.000
_cell.angle_alpha   90.00
_cell.angle_beta   90.00
_cell.angle_gamma   90.00
#
_symmetry.space_group_name_H-M   'P 1'
#
loop_
_entity.id
_entity.type
_entity.pdbx_description
1 polymer ?
#
loop_
_entity_poly.entity_id
_entity_poly.type
_entity_poly.pdbx_seq_one_letter_code
_entity_poly.pdbx_strand_id
1 'polypeptide(L)' 'MSGTMKAAVVHEFGKPLTVEEALDFYDRGRIVPTVHSRKLDDINDIFDELRAGTVDGRMVLDFR' A
#
# COMPACT_ATOMS: atom_id res chain seq x y z
N MET A 1 -14.41 17.95 -1.27
CA MET A 1 -14.22 16.85 -0.29
C MET A 1 -14.28 15.55 -1.07
N SER A 2 -13.11 15.00 -1.46
CA SER A 2 -13.00 13.80 -2.29
C SER A 2 -13.03 12.57 -1.38
N GLY A 3 -14.19 11.94 -1.26
CA GLY A 3 -14.37 10.73 -0.47
C GLY A 3 -13.94 9.47 -1.22
N THR A 4 -12.72 9.02 -0.98
CA THR A 4 -12.25 7.66 -1.27
C THR A 4 -11.65 7.17 0.05
N MET A 5 -12.12 6.13 0.74
CA MET A 5 -12.58 4.83 0.26
C MET A 5 -13.82 4.34 1.02
N LYS A 6 -14.77 3.77 0.28
CA LYS A 6 -15.81 2.88 0.83
C LYS A 6 -15.15 1.57 1.22
N ALA A 7 -14.77 1.44 2.49
CA ALA A 7 -14.40 0.18 3.11
C ALA A 7 -15.63 -0.75 3.18
N ALA A 8 -16.00 -1.34 2.05
CA ALA A 8 -16.91 -2.48 1.91
C ALA A 8 -16.97 -2.89 0.44
N VAL A 9 -15.85 -3.31 -0.15
CA VAL A 9 -15.89 -4.05 -1.42
C VAL A 9 -15.01 -5.28 -1.28
N VAL A 10 -15.42 -6.16 -0.39
CA VAL A 10 -15.11 -7.58 -0.48
C VAL A 10 -16.45 -8.27 -0.41
N HIS A 11 -16.61 -9.39 -1.10
CA HIS A 11 -17.84 -10.18 -1.19
C HIS A 11 -18.53 -10.43 0.17
N GLU A 12 -17.80 -10.25 1.28
CA GLU A 12 -18.27 -10.26 2.66
C GLU A 12 -17.51 -9.20 3.49
N PHE A 13 -18.23 -8.47 4.35
CA PHE A 13 -17.61 -7.50 5.25
C PHE A 13 -16.65 -8.19 6.23
N GLY A 14 -15.37 -7.78 6.22
CA GLY A 14 -14.34 -8.31 7.12
C GLY A 14 -13.47 -9.44 6.59
N LYS A 15 -13.70 -9.91 5.34
CA LYS A 15 -12.77 -10.86 4.69
C LYS A 15 -11.66 -10.13 3.93
N PRO A 16 -10.40 -10.62 3.95
CA PRO A 16 -9.36 -10.14 3.06
C PRO A 16 -9.72 -10.38 1.59
N LEU A 17 -9.25 -9.49 0.71
CA LEU A 17 -9.27 -9.76 -0.73
C LEU A 17 -8.27 -10.86 -1.07
N THR A 18 -8.62 -11.68 -2.04
CA THR A 18 -7.62 -12.49 -2.74
C THR A 18 -6.69 -11.58 -3.56
N VAL A 19 -5.51 -12.07 -3.91
CA VAL A 19 -4.52 -11.27 -4.66
C VAL A 19 -5.08 -10.92 -6.04
N GLU A 20 -5.74 -11.88 -6.69
CA GLU A 20 -6.36 -11.74 -8.00
C GLU A 20 -7.42 -10.62 -8.01
N GLU A 21 -8.29 -10.60 -6.99
CA GLU A 21 -9.30 -9.54 -6.84
C GLU A 21 -8.66 -8.18 -6.59
N ALA A 22 -7.65 -8.12 -5.71
CA ALA A 22 -6.94 -6.87 -5.40
C ALA A 22 -6.29 -6.26 -6.65
N LEU A 23 -5.71 -7.08 -7.52
CA LEU A 23 -5.13 -6.65 -8.79
C LEU A 23 -6.19 -6.14 -9.77
N ASP A 24 -7.33 -6.82 -9.91
CA ASP A 24 -8.45 -6.35 -10.75
C ASP A 24 -8.98 -4.99 -10.27
N PHE A 25 -9.08 -4.78 -8.96
CA PHE A 25 -9.47 -3.47 -8.41
C PHE A 25 -8.44 -2.36 -8.66
N TYR A 26 -7.15 -2.70 -8.62
CA TYR A 26 -6.07 -1.79 -8.94
C TYR A 26 -6.11 -1.38 -10.43
N ASP A 27 -6.24 -2.35 -11.34
CA ASP A 27 -6.35 -2.10 -12.78
C ASP A 27 -7.54 -1.21 -13.13
N ARG A 28 -8.67 -1.42 -12.43
CA ARG A 28 -9.88 -0.58 -12.55
C ARG A 28 -9.79 0.77 -11.83
N GLY A 29 -8.66 1.10 -11.22
CA GLY A 29 -8.43 2.35 -10.49
C GLY A 29 -9.28 2.52 -9.23
N ARG A 30 -9.87 1.45 -8.70
CA ARG A 30 -10.71 1.48 -7.49
C ARG A 30 -9.90 1.43 -6.19
N ILE A 31 -8.67 0.93 -6.27
CA ILE A 31 -7.69 0.92 -5.19
C ILE A 31 -6.42 1.57 -5.73
N VAL A 32 -5.91 2.57 -5.01
CA VAL A 32 -4.62 3.20 -5.31
C VAL A 32 -3.80 3.20 -4.02
N PRO A 33 -2.78 2.33 -3.89
CA PRO A 33 -1.93 2.30 -2.71
C PRO A 33 -0.94 3.47 -2.73
N THR A 34 -0.71 4.08 -1.57
CA THR A 34 0.40 5.03 -1.35
C THR A 34 1.69 4.23 -1.22
N VAL A 35 2.59 4.39 -2.17
CA VAL A 35 3.89 3.71 -2.20
C VAL A 35 5.03 4.70 -2.39
N HIS A 36 6.15 4.44 -1.74
CA HIS A 36 7.37 5.21 -1.86
C HIS A 36 8.52 4.28 -2.22
N SER A 37 9.17 4.52 -3.36
CA SER A 37 10.32 3.73 -3.80
C SER A 37 11.62 4.27 -3.20
N ARG A 38 12.45 3.40 -2.64
CA ARG A 38 13.76 3.73 -2.07
C ARG A 38 14.80 2.71 -2.52
N LYS A 39 16.07 3.10 -2.54
CA LYS A 39 17.18 2.18 -2.88
C LYS A 39 17.50 1.28 -1.70
N LEU A 40 18.11 0.12 -1.97
CA LEU A 40 18.58 -0.78 -0.91
C LEU A 40 19.61 -0.14 0.01
N ASP A 41 20.43 0.80 -0.47
CA ASP A 41 21.43 1.52 0.33
C ASP A 41 20.80 2.30 1.49
N ASP A 42 19.55 2.72 1.34
CA ASP A 42 18.82 3.51 2.35
C ASP A 42 18.13 2.63 3.41
N ILE A 43 18.34 1.31 3.41
CA ILE A 43 17.53 0.37 4.19
C ILE A 43 17.53 0.65 5.70
N ASN A 44 18.66 1.10 6.25
CA ASN A 44 18.75 1.38 7.68
C ASN A 44 17.95 2.63 8.05
N ASP A 45 18.03 3.70 7.25
CA ASP A 45 17.26 4.92 7.44
C ASP A 45 15.75 4.63 7.34
N ILE A 46 15.35 3.80 6.37
CA ILE A 46 13.95 3.35 6.23
C ILE A 46 13.48 2.64 7.50
N PHE A 47 14.31 1.76 8.08
CA PHE A 47 13.95 1.06 9.31
C PHE A 47 13.82 2.01 10.50
N ASP A 48 14.64 3.05 10.58
CA ASP A 48 14.55 4.04 11.64
C ASP A 48 13.29 4.91 11.50
N GLU A 49 12.96 5.35 10.27
CA GLU A 49 11.70 6.04 9.96
C GLU A 49 10.48 5.16 10.30
N LEU A 50 10.52 3.86 9.99
CA LEU A 50 9.45 2.90 10.31
C LEU A 50 9.27 2.75 11.82
N ARG A 51 10.36 2.65 12.59
CA ARG A 51 10.29 2.59 14.07
C ARG A 51 9.80 3.90 14.68
N ALA A 52 10.16 5.02 14.08
CA ALA A 52 9.68 6.34 14.47
C ALA A 52 8.21 6.59 14.10
N GLY A 53 7.63 5.74 13.23
CA GLY A 53 6.25 5.88 12.77
C GLY A 53 6.05 7.05 11.80
N THR A 54 7.10 7.52 11.13
CA THR A 54 7.04 8.67 10.21
C THR A 54 6.71 8.30 8.77
N VAL A 55 6.64 7.00 8.48
CA VAL A 55 6.29 6.48 7.15
C VAL A 55 4.78 6.44 6.96
N ASP A 56 4.29 7.14 5.94
CA ASP A 56 2.94 6.96 5.42
C ASP A 56 2.94 5.92 4.29
N GLY A 57 1.97 5.02 4.29
CA GLY A 57 1.84 3.98 3.27
C GLY A 57 2.87 2.84 3.35
N ARG A 58 3.50 2.53 2.21
CA ARG A 58 4.42 1.40 2.03
C ARG A 58 5.73 1.84 1.40
N MET A 59 6.85 1.47 2.03
CA MET A 59 8.19 1.60 1.44
C MET A 59 8.49 0.38 0.58
N VAL A 60 8.85 0.61 -0.68
CA VAL A 60 9.21 -0.44 -1.65
C VAL A 60 10.69 -0.28 -1.98
N LEU A 61 11.48 -1.31 -1.71
CA LEU A 61 12.90 -1.33 -2.06
C LEU A 61 13.08 -1.63 -3.55
N ASP A 62 13.81 -0.75 -4.23
CA ASP A 62 14.34 -1.00 -5.57
C ASP A 62 15.69 -1.73 -5.45
N PHE A 63 15.78 -2.88 -6.13
CA PHE A 63 16.93 -3.79 -6.12
C PHE A 63 17.79 -3.67 -7.39
N ARG A 64 17.47 -2.73 -8.28
CA ARG A 64 18.25 -2.48 -9.51
C ARG A 64 19.61 -1.85 -9.24
#